data_AF-A0A414ZJQ3-F1
#
_entry.id   AF-A0A414ZJQ3-F1
#
_cell.length_a   1.000
_cell.length_b   1.000
_cell.length_c   1.000
_cell.angle_alpha   90.00
_cell.angle_beta   90.00
_cell.angle_gamma   90.00
#
_symmetry.space_group_name_H-M   'P 1'
#
loop_
_entity.id
_entity.type
_entity.pdbx_description
1 polymer ?
#
loop_
_entity_poly.entity_id
_entity_poly.type
_entity_poly.pdbx_seq_one_letter_code
_entity_poly.pdbx_strand_id
1 'polypeptide(L)'
;MEIQEITPVVIQVETPGTAQVELPVVPPEAEQPSRFFFAVLSGVVFFAAYAPVTIGNKTIDALIYSVTYNGSYLAAEGIITIIVISIPSVKKALDYVKQMATSR
;
A
#
# COMPACT_ATOMS: atom_id res chain seq x y z
N MET A 1 2.75 -31.82 54.01
CA MET A 1 3.07 -30.42 53.67
C MET A 1 2.55 -30.22 52.27
N GLU A 2 1.32 -29.71 52.16
CA GLU A 2 0.58 -29.57 50.91
C GLU A 2 0.84 -28.17 50.37
N ILE A 3 1.39 -28.08 49.17
CA ILE A 3 1.70 -26.81 48.52
C ILE A 3 0.40 -26.33 47.89
N GLN A 4 -0.22 -25.29 48.45
CA GLN A 4 -1.43 -24.72 47.87
C GLN A 4 -1.11 -24.08 46.51
N GLU A 5 -1.74 -24.61 45.46
CA GLU A 5 -1.66 -24.08 44.10
C GLU A 5 -2.45 -22.77 44.02
N ILE A 6 -1.75 -21.65 43.90
CA ILE A 6 -2.33 -20.32 43.73
C ILE A 6 -2.79 -20.18 42.28
N THR A 7 -4.08 -20.38 42.03
CA THR A 7 -4.70 -20.11 40.73
C THR A 7 -4.64 -18.60 40.45
N PRO A 8 -4.13 -18.14 39.28
CA PRO A 8 -4.18 -16.72 38.95
C PRO A 8 -5.63 -16.33 38.64
N VAL A 9 -6.26 -15.59 39.54
CA VAL A 9 -7.52 -14.90 39.25
C VAL A 9 -7.20 -13.77 38.27
N VAL A 10 -7.50 -13.99 36.99
CA VAL A 10 -7.43 -12.96 35.96
C VAL A 10 -8.58 -11.99 36.20
N ILE A 11 -8.29 -10.88 36.86
CA ILE A 11 -9.20 -9.74 36.96
C ILE A 11 -9.25 -9.11 35.56
N GLN A 12 -10.30 -9.40 34.81
CA GLN A 12 -10.63 -8.69 33.58
C GLN A 12 -10.99 -7.25 33.97
N VAL A 13 -10.04 -6.33 33.81
CA VAL A 13 -10.34 -4.89 33.87
C VAL A 13 -11.08 -4.54 32.59
N GLU A 14 -12.40 -4.62 32.63
CA GLU A 14 -13.26 -4.09 31.59
C GLU A 14 -13.18 -2.56 31.66
N THR A 15 -12.31 -1.96 30.84
CA THR A 15 -12.26 -0.51 30.67
C THR A 15 -13.58 -0.05 30.02
N PRO A 16 -14.43 0.73 30.71
CA PRO A 16 -15.68 1.19 30.12
C PRO A 16 -15.36 2.30 29.12
N GLY A 17 -15.75 2.10 27.86
CA GLY A 17 -15.86 3.22 26.92
C GLY A 17 -14.78 3.34 25.84
N THR A 18 -14.24 2.24 25.31
CA THR A 18 -13.58 2.32 24.01
C THR A 18 -14.65 2.39 22.93
N ALA A 19 -15.07 3.61 22.58
CA ALA A 19 -15.73 3.87 21.31
C ALA A 19 -14.86 3.23 20.23
N GLN A 20 -15.36 2.20 19.56
CA GLN A 20 -14.72 1.60 18.40
C GLN A 20 -14.71 2.69 17.34
N VAL A 21 -13.58 3.40 17.20
CA VAL A 21 -13.31 4.22 16.03
C VAL A 21 -13.17 3.22 14.90
N GLU A 22 -14.28 2.96 14.21
CA GLU A 22 -14.30 2.21 12.96
C GLU A 22 -13.40 2.98 11.99
N LEU A 23 -12.15 2.51 11.85
CA LEU A 23 -11.28 3.02 10.80
C LEU A 23 -12.03 2.79 9.49
N PRO A 24 -12.29 3.84 8.70
CA PRO A 24 -12.92 3.65 7.41
C PRO A 24 -12.04 2.69 6.63
N VAL A 25 -12.56 1.50 6.34
CA VAL A 25 -11.90 0.52 5.48
C VAL A 25 -11.88 1.14 4.09
N VAL A 26 -10.82 1.88 3.80
CA VAL A 26 -10.60 2.44 2.47
C VAL A 26 -10.50 1.25 1.52
N PRO A 27 -11.37 1.16 0.50
CA PRO A 27 -11.30 0.07 -0.45
C PRO A 27 -9.92 0.11 -1.13
N PRO A 28 -9.22 -1.03 -1.26
CA PRO A 28 -7.85 -1.09 -1.79
C PRO A 28 -7.75 -0.58 -3.24
N GLU A 29 -8.88 -0.44 -3.92
CA GLU A 29 -8.99 0.06 -5.29
C GLU A 29 -8.75 1.57 -5.42
N ALA A 30 -8.83 2.34 -4.34
CA ALA A 30 -8.71 3.81 -4.37
C ALA A 30 -7.28 4.35 -4.16
N GLU A 31 -6.34 3.53 -3.68
CA GLU A 31 -4.98 4.02 -3.35
C GLU A 31 -4.10 4.27 -4.57
N GLN A 32 -4.13 3.37 -5.56
CA GLN A 32 -3.29 3.52 -6.76
C GLN A 32 -3.67 4.71 -7.67
N PRO A 33 -4.97 4.94 -8.00
CA PRO A 33 -5.34 6.06 -8.86
C PRO A 33 -5.07 7.41 -8.18
N SER A 34 -5.23 7.51 -6.86
CA SER A 34 -4.93 8.74 -6.12
C SER A 34 -3.42 9.00 -6.06
N ARG A 35 -2.59 7.99 -5.71
CA ARG A 35 -1.12 8.11 -5.73
C ARG A 35 -0.60 8.59 -7.08
N PHE A 36 -1.04 7.95 -8.17
CA PHE A 36 -0.61 8.32 -9.51
C PHE A 36 -1.04 9.74 -9.88
N PHE A 37 -2.30 10.09 -9.60
CA PHE A 37 -2.84 11.42 -9.90
C PHE A 37 -2.05 12.54 -9.21
N PHE A 38 -1.78 12.42 -7.91
CA PHE A 38 -1.02 13.44 -7.17
C PHE A 38 0.46 13.48 -7.56
N ALA A 39 1.05 12.33 -7.92
CA ALA A 39 2.41 12.29 -8.45
C ALA A 39 2.52 13.02 -9.80
N VAL A 40 1.54 12.83 -10.69
CA VAL A 40 1.51 13.54 -11.97
C VAL A 40 1.28 15.04 -11.76
N LEU A 41 0.31 15.41 -10.91
CA LEU A 41 0.00 16.82 -10.62
C LEU A 41 1.20 17.55 -10.02
N SER A 42 1.85 16.97 -9.02
CA SER A 42 3.07 17.55 -8.43
C SER A 42 4.22 17.62 -9.43
N GLY A 43 4.36 16.63 -10.31
CA GLY A 43 5.32 16.65 -11.42
C GLY A 43 5.10 17.82 -12.38
N VAL A 44 3.85 18.13 -12.72
CA VAL A 44 3.54 19.28 -13.59
C VAL A 44 3.80 20.60 -12.87
N VAL A 45 3.39 20.73 -11.60
CA VAL A 45 3.50 22.00 -10.86
C VAL A 45 4.95 22.34 -10.49
N PHE A 46 5.74 21.36 -10.04
CA PHE A 46 7.07 21.59 -9.47
C PHE A 46 8.22 21.15 -10.37
N PHE A 47 7.99 20.25 -11.32
CA PHE A 47 9.05 19.61 -12.12
C PHE A 47 8.94 19.90 -13.63
N ALA A 48 8.06 20.81 -14.06
CA ALA A 48 7.95 21.22 -15.46
C ALA A 48 9.27 21.74 -16.06
N ALA A 49 10.16 22.32 -15.24
CA ALA A 49 11.47 22.79 -15.70
C ALA A 49 12.40 21.67 -16.20
N TYR A 50 12.12 20.41 -15.86
CA TYR A 50 12.84 19.23 -16.38
C TYR A 50 12.22 18.66 -17.66
N ALA A 51 11.01 19.11 -18.02
CA ALA A 51 10.32 18.71 -19.23
C ALA A 51 10.89 19.20 -20.58
N PRO A 52 11.60 20.37 -20.69
CA PRO A 52 12.18 20.80 -21.95
C PRO A 52 13.39 19.92 -22.32
N VAL A 53 13.08 18.68 -22.69
CA VAL A 53 13.93 17.78 -23.46
C VAL A 53 13.50 17.94 -24.90
N THR A 54 14.39 18.47 -25.72
CA THR A 54 14.18 18.56 -27.16
C THR A 54 14.51 17.20 -27.78
N ILE A 55 13.49 16.40 -28.10
CA ILE A 55 13.66 15.19 -28.90
C ILE A 55 13.39 15.56 -30.36
N GLY A 56 14.46 15.76 -31.15
CA GLY A 56 14.37 16.26 -32.51
C GLY A 56 13.94 17.74 -32.56
N ASN A 57 12.78 18.05 -33.15
CA ASN A 57 12.22 19.41 -33.25
C ASN A 57 11.03 19.64 -32.30
N LYS A 58 10.74 18.71 -31.38
CA LYS A 58 9.63 18.83 -30.43
C LYS A 58 10.15 19.00 -29.00
N THR A 59 9.66 20.05 -28.34
CA THR A 59 9.73 20.21 -26.89
C THR A 59 8.66 19.35 -26.26
N ILE A 60 9.01 18.56 -25.25
CA ILE A 60 8.04 17.73 -24.52
C ILE A 60 7.27 18.62 -23.53
N ASP A 61 5.94 18.49 -23.55
CA ASP A 61 5.05 19.17 -22.61
C ASP A 61 5.24 18.63 -21.18
N ALA A 62 5.15 19.50 -20.18
CA ALA A 62 5.30 19.14 -18.78
C ALA A 62 4.35 18.03 -18.33
N LEU A 63 3.13 17.98 -18.88
CA LEU A 63 2.18 16.92 -18.61
C LEU A 63 2.65 15.58 -19.15
N ILE A 64 3.14 15.54 -20.39
CA ILE A 64 3.65 14.30 -21.00
C ILE A 64 4.87 13.79 -20.23
N TYR A 65 5.80 14.70 -19.91
CA TYR A 65 6.97 14.37 -19.09
C TYR A 65 6.55 13.75 -17.75
N SER A 66 5.67 14.42 -17.02
CA SER A 66 5.23 13.97 -15.69
C SER A 66 4.46 12.65 -15.75
N VAL A 67 3.55 12.47 -16.71
CA VAL A 67 2.77 11.23 -16.89
C VAL A 67 3.69 10.06 -17.23
N THR A 68 4.58 10.22 -18.20
CA THR A 68 5.48 9.14 -18.61
C THR A 68 6.50 8.81 -17.51
N TYR A 69 7.06 9.83 -16.85
CA TYR A 69 7.99 9.64 -15.75
C TYR A 69 7.33 8.87 -14.60
N ASN A 70 6.29 9.42 -13.96
CA ASN A 70 5.62 8.78 -12.83
C ASN A 70 4.96 7.45 -13.23
N GLY A 71 4.43 7.38 -14.45
CA GLY A 71 3.76 6.19 -14.97
C GLY A 71 4.74 5.04 -15.17
N SER A 72 5.97 5.34 -15.61
CA SER A 72 7.01 4.33 -15.79
C SER A 72 7.43 3.69 -14.46
N TYR A 73 7.59 4.49 -13.40
CA TYR A 73 7.88 3.96 -12.06
C TYR A 73 6.75 3.07 -11.54
N LEU A 74 5.51 3.56 -11.64
CA LEU A 74 4.34 2.83 -11.19
C LEU A 74 4.14 1.51 -11.97
N ALA A 75 4.32 1.56 -13.28
CA ALA A 75 4.20 0.38 -14.14
C ALA A 75 5.29 -0.65 -13.82
N ALA A 76 6.54 -0.21 -13.66
CA ALA A 76 7.65 -1.10 -13.29
C ALA A 76 7.41 -1.74 -11.92
N GLU A 77 7.02 -0.96 -10.91
CA GLU A 77 6.65 -1.46 -9.57
C GLU A 77 5.52 -2.50 -9.66
N GLY A 78 4.47 -2.20 -10.42
CA GLY A 78 3.34 -3.11 -10.62
C GLY A 78 3.76 -4.42 -11.27
N ILE A 79 4.55 -4.35 -12.36
CA ILE A 79 5.03 -5.55 -13.07
C ILE A 79 5.89 -6.42 -12.14
N ILE A 80 6.85 -5.82 -11.44
CA ILE A 80 7.73 -6.55 -10.52
C ILE A 80 6.89 -7.19 -9.40
N THR A 81 5.91 -6.48 -8.86
CA THR A 81 5.02 -7.02 -7.82
C THR A 81 4.24 -8.22 -8.33
N ILE A 82 3.63 -8.15 -9.53
CA ILE A 82 2.92 -9.27 -10.14
C ILE A 82 3.85 -10.48 -10.33
N ILE A 83 5.09 -10.26 -10.80
CA ILE A 83 6.08 -11.33 -10.96
C ILE A 83 6.37 -11.98 -9.60
N VAL A 84 6.64 -11.19 -8.56
CA VAL A 84 6.99 -11.69 -7.23
C VAL A 84 5.85 -12.49 -6.60
N ILE A 85 4.61 -11.99 -6.63
CA ILE A 85 3.46 -12.71 -6.07
C ILE A 85 3.13 -13.97 -6.87
N SER A 86 3.47 -14.01 -8.16
CA SER A 86 3.27 -15.17 -9.02
C SER A 86 4.28 -16.29 -8.76
N ILE A 87 5.35 -16.03 -8.00
CA ILE A 87 6.28 -17.08 -7.57
C ILE A 87 5.52 -18.06 -6.67
N PRO A 88 5.52 -19.38 -6.97
CA PRO A 88 4.70 -20.36 -6.25
C PRO A 88 4.92 -20.35 -4.73
N SER A 89 6.16 -20.14 -4.27
CA SER A 89 6.49 -20.06 -2.84
C SER A 89 5.86 -18.84 -2.17
N VAL A 90 5.87 -17.68 -2.83
CA VAL A 90 5.28 -16.44 -2.31
C VAL A 90 3.76 -16.57 -2.27
N LYS A 91 3.16 -17.06 -3.36
CA LYS A 91 1.72 -17.29 -3.41
C LYS A 91 1.25 -18.23 -2.29
N LYS A 92 1.94 -19.35 -2.07
CA LYS A 92 1.62 -20.30 -0.99
C LYS A 92 1.72 -19.68 0.40
N ALA A 93 2.72 -18.83 0.63
CA ALA A 93 2.87 -18.12 1.90
C ALA A 93 1.69 -17.14 2.13
N LEU A 94 1.29 -16.38 1.11
CA LEU A 94 0.14 -15.49 1.19
C LEU A 94 -1.17 -16.26 1.41
N ASP A 95 -1.36 -17.38 0.72
CA ASP A 95 -2.53 -18.26 0.89
C ASP A 95 -2.59 -18.83 2.32
N TYR A 96 -1.45 -19.21 2.90
CA TYR A 96 -1.36 -19.66 4.30
C TYR A 96 -1.73 -18.54 5.29
N VAL A 97 -1.19 -17.33 5.11
CA VAL A 97 -1.55 -16.17 5.95
C VAL A 97 -3.04 -15.85 5.87
N LYS A 98 -3.61 -15.92 4.66
CA LYS A 98 -5.05 -15.73 4.45
C LYS A 98 -5.88 -16.76 5.22
N GLN A 99 -5.47 -18.03 5.22
CA GLN A 99 -6.14 -19.08 5.99
C GLN A 99 -6.09 -18.79 7.49
N MET A 100 -4.94 -18.43 8.04
CA MET A 100 -4.80 -18.08 9.47
C MET A 100 -5.72 -16.91 9.87
N ALA A 101 -5.85 -15.90 9.01
CA ALA A 101 -6.70 -14.75 9.29
C ALA A 101 -8.21 -15.07 9.19
N THR A 102 -8.59 -16.14 8.48
CA THR A 102 -9.99 -16.49 8.20
C THR A 102 -10.46 -17.70 9.01
N SER A 103 -9.56 -18.52 9.53
CA SER A 103 -9.89 -19.62 10.46
C SER A 103 -10.26 -19.04 11.83
N ARG A 104 -11.56 -18.86 12.05
CA ARG A 104 -12.15 -18.69 13.38
C ARG A 104 -12.48 -20.05 13.99
#